data_AF-A0A9W5KU18-F1
#
_entry.id   AF-A0A9W5KU18-F1
#
_cell.length_a   1.000
_cell.length_b   1.000
_cell.length_c   1.000
_cell.angle_alpha   90.00
_cell.angle_beta   90.00
_cell.angle_gamma   90.00
#
_symmetry.space_group_name_H-M   'P 1'
#
loop_
_entity.id
_entity.type
_entity.pdbx_description
1 polymer ?
#
loop_
_entity_poly.entity_id
_entity_poly.type
_entity_poly.pdbx_seq_one_letter_code
_entity_poly.pdbx_strand_id
1 'polypeptide(L)'
;MWVSLSKESYDEVLEKWDERGRENSDPYFGWLSVEIPFYPETLNLKTNVHIREVGTAPYVELEPTEHPLAIEQRNGITLERVKEIEEMIQRHN
;
A
#
# COMPACT_ATOMS: atom_id res chain seq x y z
N MET A 1 -1.21 -7.56 0.73
CA MET A 1 -1.90 -6.26 0.57
C MET A 1 -2.67 -6.29 -0.72
N TRP A 2 -3.89 -5.75 -0.77
CA TRP A 2 -4.69 -5.69 -1.99
C TRP A 2 -4.90 -4.24 -2.42
N VAL A 3 -4.72 -3.99 -3.71
CA VAL A 3 -5.00 -2.72 -4.39
C VAL A 3 -5.77 -3.01 -5.67
N SER A 4 -6.64 -2.10 -6.07
CA SER A 4 -7.24 -2.15 -7.40
C SER A 4 -6.50 -1.20 -8.34
N LEU A 5 -6.27 -1.64 -9.57
CA LEU A 5 -5.75 -0.83 -10.66
C LEU A 5 -6.87 -0.60 -11.68
N SER A 6 -6.72 0.41 -12.53
CA SER A 6 -7.53 0.46 -13.76
C SER A 6 -7.24 -0.78 -14.61
N LYS A 7 -8.17 -1.12 -15.51
CA LYS A 7 -8.00 -2.27 -16.39
C LYS A 7 -6.74 -2.12 -17.25
N GLU A 8 -6.51 -0.92 -17.77
CA GLU A 8 -5.38 -0.59 -18.62
C GLU A 8 -4.06 -0.79 -17.88
N SER A 9 -3.93 -0.23 -16.67
CA SER A 9 -2.74 -0.40 -15.83
C SER A 9 -2.49 -1.86 -15.45
N TYR A 10 -3.56 -2.61 -15.14
CA TYR A 10 -3.44 -4.03 -14.81
C TYR A 10 -2.95 -4.86 -16.01
N ASP A 11 -3.50 -4.61 -17.19
CA ASP A 11 -3.10 -5.30 -18.42
C ASP A 11 -1.63 -5.01 -18.75
N GLU A 12 -1.17 -3.75 -18.64
CA GLU A 12 0.24 -3.38 -18.83
C GLU A 12 1.20 -4.09 -17.85
N VAL A 13 0.82 -4.18 -16.58
CA VAL A 13 1.62 -4.87 -15.55
C VAL A 13 1.74 -6.36 -15.87
N LEU A 14 0.66 -6.98 -16.36
CA LEU A 14 0.66 -8.39 -16.74
C LEU A 14 1.50 -8.67 -17.99
N GLU A 15 1.44 -7.80 -19.01
CA GLU A 15 2.24 -7.94 -20.23
C GLU A 15 3.75 -7.98 -19.94
N LYS A 16 4.19 -7.20 -18.95
CA LYS A 16 5.61 -7.08 -18.56
C LYS A 16 5.98 -7.95 -17.35
N TRP A 17 5.10 -8.85 -16.92
CA TRP A 17 5.22 -9.53 -15.63
C TRP A 17 6.56 -10.27 -15.45
N ASP A 18 7.01 -11.00 -16.47
CA ASP A 18 8.28 -11.74 -16.44
C ASP A 18 9.41 -11.00 -17.18
N GLU A 19 9.17 -9.76 -17.62
CA GLU A 19 10.15 -8.96 -18.34
C GLU A 19 11.22 -8.39 -17.39
N ARG A 20 12.49 -8.65 -17.71
CA ARG A 20 13.61 -8.07 -16.95
C ARG A 20 13.63 -6.56 -17.18
N GLY A 21 13.70 -5.79 -16.10
CA GLY A 21 13.62 -4.33 -16.19
C GLY A 21 12.21 -3.76 -16.01
N ARG A 22 11.19 -4.58 -15.70
CA ARG A 22 9.83 -4.13 -15.38
C ARG A 22 9.77 -3.13 -14.23
N GLU A 23 10.76 -3.15 -13.34
CA GLU A 23 10.93 -2.18 -12.25
C GLU A 23 11.20 -0.74 -12.71
N ASN A 24 11.52 -0.54 -13.99
CA ASN A 24 11.73 0.79 -14.57
C ASN A 24 10.42 1.45 -15.06
N SER A 25 9.26 0.81 -14.91
CA SER A 25 7.98 1.46 -15.21
C SER A 25 7.69 2.56 -14.19
N ASP A 26 6.97 3.60 -14.63
CA ASP A 26 6.41 4.56 -13.69
C ASP A 26 5.45 3.85 -12.71
N PRO A 27 5.24 4.41 -11.50
CA PRO A 27 4.28 3.88 -10.56
C PRO A 27 2.85 3.94 -11.11
N TYR A 28 2.08 2.89 -10.86
CA TYR A 28 0.69 2.81 -11.28
C TYR A 28 -0.23 3.34 -10.19
N PHE A 29 -1.14 4.25 -10.54
CA PHE A 29 -2.18 4.67 -9.61
C PHE A 29 -3.11 3.50 -9.27
N GLY A 30 -3.45 3.36 -7.98
CA GLY A 30 -4.41 2.37 -7.51
C GLY A 30 -5.17 2.79 -6.26
N TRP A 31 -6.17 1.99 -5.88
CA TRP A 31 -6.94 2.19 -4.66
C TRP A 31 -6.69 1.07 -3.65
N LEU A 32 -6.32 1.44 -2.42
CA LEU A 32 -6.20 0.48 -1.32
C LEU A 32 -7.54 -0.23 -1.12
N SER A 33 -7.50 -1.55 -1.21
CA SER A 33 -8.68 -2.43 -1.15
C SER A 33 -8.65 -3.32 0.09
N VAL A 34 -8.05 -2.82 1.18
CA VAL A 34 -7.94 -3.52 2.46
C VAL A 34 -8.32 -2.58 3.59
N GLU A 35 -9.18 -3.07 4.48
CA GLU A 35 -9.44 -2.45 5.76
C GLU A 35 -8.31 -2.81 6.73
N ILE A 36 -7.64 -1.80 7.28
CA ILE A 36 -6.57 -1.97 8.26
C ILE A 36 -7.12 -1.52 9.62
N PRO A 37 -7.32 -2.46 10.56
CA PRO A 37 -7.85 -2.15 11.87
C PRO A 37 -7.02 -1.08 12.61
N PHE A 38 -7.68 -0.35 13.50
CA PHE A 38 -7.07 0.67 14.39
C PHE A 38 -6.55 1.93 13.69
N TYR A 39 -6.85 2.09 12.40
CA TYR A 39 -6.78 3.35 11.67
C TYR A 39 -8.18 3.85 11.34
N PRO A 40 -8.35 5.14 10.97
CA PRO A 40 -9.55 5.59 10.26
C PRO A 40 -9.77 4.77 8.98
N GLU A 41 -10.96 4.88 8.37
CA GLU A 41 -11.33 4.16 7.14
C GLU A 41 -10.19 4.15 6.10
N THR A 42 -9.76 2.95 5.72
CA THR A 42 -8.61 2.75 4.82
C THR A 42 -9.01 2.27 3.43
N LEU A 43 -10.26 1.85 3.22
CA LEU A 43 -10.74 1.50 1.89
C LEU A 43 -10.73 2.73 0.99
N ASN A 44 -10.27 2.54 -0.24
CA ASN A 44 -10.16 3.58 -1.27
C ASN A 44 -9.21 4.73 -0.90
N LEU A 45 -8.21 4.49 -0.03
CA LEU A 45 -7.06 5.39 0.02
C LEU A 45 -6.28 5.28 -1.31
N LYS A 46 -5.85 6.43 -1.84
CA LYS A 46 -5.09 6.50 -3.08
C LYS A 46 -3.68 5.97 -2.87
N THR A 47 -3.16 5.25 -3.87
CA THR A 47 -1.85 4.61 -3.82
C THR A 47 -1.07 4.80 -5.12
N ASN A 48 0.25 4.81 -5.01
CA ASN A 48 1.20 4.56 -6.09
C ASN A 48 1.74 3.12 -5.92
N VAL A 49 1.52 2.29 -6.93
CA VAL A 49 1.95 0.89 -6.96
C VAL A 49 3.23 0.79 -7.77
N HIS A 50 4.33 0.59 -7.06
CA HIS A 50 5.67 0.50 -7.62
C HIS A 50 5.96 -0.94 -8.04
N ILE A 51 6.14 -1.16 -9.34
CA ILE A 51 6.61 -2.45 -9.85
C ILE A 51 8.07 -2.63 -9.47
N ARG A 52 8.41 -3.84 -9.05
CA ARG A 52 9.75 -4.21 -8.59
C ARG A 52 10.28 -5.34 -9.45
N GLU A 53 11.55 -5.67 -9.25
CA GLU A 53 12.25 -6.72 -10.00
C GLU A 53 11.43 -8.02 -10.05
N VAL A 54 11.66 -8.83 -11.10
CA VAL A 54 10.98 -10.11 -11.29
C VAL A 54 11.13 -10.98 -10.03
N GLY A 55 10.02 -11.58 -9.59
CA GLY A 55 9.95 -12.39 -8.36
C GLY A 55 9.68 -11.58 -7.09
N THR A 56 9.71 -10.25 -7.14
CA THR A 56 9.40 -9.38 -5.99
C THR A 56 7.96 -8.85 -6.08
N ALA A 57 7.24 -8.88 -4.97
CA ALA A 57 5.91 -8.28 -4.88
C ALA A 57 5.98 -6.75 -5.06
N PRO A 58 5.00 -6.11 -5.73
CA PRO A 58 4.93 -4.66 -5.84
C PRO A 58 4.97 -3.97 -4.47
N TYR A 59 5.55 -2.77 -4.42
CA TYR A 59 5.48 -1.91 -3.24
C TYR A 59 4.29 -0.95 -3.37
N VAL A 60 3.43 -0.94 -2.37
CA VAL A 60 2.24 -0.07 -2.32
C VAL A 60 2.56 1.12 -1.44
N GLU A 61 2.67 2.30 -2.05
CA GLU A 61 2.87 3.57 -1.37
C GLU A 61 1.52 4.31 -1.32
N LEU A 62 1.12 4.80 -0.14
CA LEU A 62 -0.04 5.69 -0.01
C LEU A 62 0.32 7.09 -0.49
N GLU A 63 -0.62 7.76 -1.16
CA GLU A 63 -0.44 9.19 -1.45
C GLU A 63 -0.19 9.99 -0.15
N PRO A 64 0.64 11.05 -0.20
CA PRO A 64 1.09 11.80 0.98
C PRO A 64 -0.02 12.69 1.55
N THR A 65 -1.05 12.06 2.10
CA THR A 65 -2.20 12.69 2.76
C THR A 65 -1.98 12.79 4.29
N GLU A 66 -2.91 13.45 4.97
CA GLU A 66 -2.93 13.53 6.44
C GLU A 66 -3.54 12.28 7.10
N HIS A 67 -3.85 11.24 6.33
CA HIS A 67 -4.33 9.99 6.91
C HIS A 67 -3.23 9.37 7.79
N PRO A 68 -3.51 8.94 9.05
CA PRO A 68 -2.47 8.47 9.97
C PRO A 68 -1.63 7.33 9.40
N LEU A 69 -2.25 6.39 8.68
CA LEU A 69 -1.54 5.30 8.00
C LEU A 69 -0.53 5.82 6.94
N ALA A 70 -0.87 6.87 6.19
CA ALA A 70 0.02 7.43 5.18
C ALA A 70 1.21 8.17 5.83
N ILE A 71 0.95 8.89 6.93
CA ILE A 71 1.98 9.55 7.72
C ILE A 71 2.94 8.51 8.30
N GLU A 72 2.43 7.48 8.96
CA GLU A 72 3.22 6.44 9.61
C GLU A 72 3.97 5.56 8.59
N GLN A 73 3.40 5.29 7.40
CA GLN A 73 4.12 4.60 6.32
C GLN A 73 5.34 5.39 5.86
N ARG A 74 5.20 6.72 5.68
CA ARG A 74 6.27 7.59 5.18
C ARG A 74 7.34 7.87 6.23
N ASN A 75 6.92 8.12 7.47
CA ASN A 75 7.80 8.62 8.53
C ASN A 75 8.28 7.51 9.48
N GLY A 76 7.74 6.30 9.34
CA GLY A 76 7.88 5.24 10.34
C GLY A 76 6.88 5.40 11.49
N ILE A 77 6.75 4.33 12.27
CA ILE A 77 5.87 4.25 13.44
C ILE A 77 6.72 4.29 14.72
N THR A 78 6.29 5.06 15.73
CA THR A 78 6.98 5.13 17.02
C THR A 78 6.64 3.93 17.90
N LEU A 79 7.49 3.62 18.89
CA LEU A 79 7.21 2.54 19.84
C LEU A 79 5.99 2.84 20.71
N GLU A 80 5.77 4.11 21.04
CA GLU A 80 4.58 4.57 21.76
C GLU A 80 3.31 4.28 20.93
N ARG A 81 3.34 4.61 19.63
CA ARG A 81 2.21 4.34 18.72
C ARG A 81 1.94 2.84 18.55
N VAL A 82 2.98 2.02 18.49
CA VAL A 82 2.83 0.55 18.48
C VAL A 82 2.14 0.05 19.75
N LYS A 83 2.51 0.56 20.93
CA LYS A 83 1.86 0.20 22.20
C LYS A 83 0.39 0.61 22.23
N GLU A 84 0.04 1.79 21.71
CA GLU A 84 -1.36 2.21 21.60
C GLU A 84 -2.18 1.23 20.75
N ILE A 85 -1.65 0.80 19.60
CA ILE A 85 -2.30 -0.18 18.72
C ILE A 85 -2.42 -1.53 19.43
N GLU A 86 -1.40 -1.98 20.17
CA GLU A 86 -1.45 -3.20 20.98
C GLU A 86 -2.59 -3.14 22.01
N GLU A 87 -2.71 -2.04 22.75
CA GLU A 87 -3.80 -1.84 23.70
C GLU A 87 -5.17 -1.84 23.02
N MET A 88 -5.29 -1.26 21.82
CA MET A 88 -6.52 -1.31 21.04
C MET A 88 -6.86 -2.75 20.63
N ILE A 89 -5.87 -3.56 20.21
CA ILE A 89 -6.05 -4.97 19.88
C ILE A 89 -6.56 -5.76 21.10
N GLN A 90 -5.91 -5.58 22.25
CA GLN A 90 -6.28 -6.31 23.48
C GLN A 90 -7.70 -5.99 23.96
N ARG A 91 -8.20 -4.76 23.75
CA ARG A 91 -9.57 -4.36 24.12
C ARG A 91 -10.67 -4.90 23.21
N HIS A 92 -10.32 -5.38 22.01
CA HIS A 92 -11.26 -5.91 21.01
C HIS A 92 -11.23 -7.46 20.90
N ASN A 93 -10.45 -8.12 21.75
CA ASN A 93 -10.45 -9.58 21.95
C ASN A 93 -11.25 -9.96 23.20
#